data_AF-A0A2P6N0K8-F1
#
_entry.id   AF-A0A2P6N0K8-F1
#
_cell.length_a   1.000
_cell.length_b   1.000
_cell.length_c   1.000
_cell.angle_alpha   90.00
_cell.angle_beta   90.00
_cell.angle_gamma   90.00
#
_symmetry.space_group_name_H-M   'P 1'
#
loop_
_entity.id
_entity.type
_entity.pdbx_description
1 polymer ?
#
loop_
_entity_poly.entity_id
_entity_poly.type
_entity_poly.pdbx_seq_one_letter_code
_entity_poly.pdbx_strand_id
1 'polypeptide(L)'
;MSKGSPLTSAEARATKRFVCVATQVPQSIRSNPTGWMTLIESDERSTSMEEMDDTNSVVEQKSLDWNEDFLRILLSVHRLSLNDQTNYEKEELHSLHHAAVSERDCNTCRDFTAQVVDVCSHLLGLLLLVVIVAAFVYASRLFGPKTPLWEKDEDVYTSIHNDGRREKQSFPSFLAHSKNVTPSKDLIHLSVVIPAYDEEQRLPVMMEEALGHLKSRQRKDPNFSWEIIIVDDGSKDKTSEVSLAYSKQEGSDRVRVLTLKKNRGKGGALRRGFTCTRGKLVLMADADGATKFSDYDRLEEKMRSIQTEDVGFVAGSRAHLQQEAVAQRSFFRTILMHGFHFFLNAVAVRGVKDTQCGFKLFTRQTSRMLFPNLHVERWAFDIELILLAQRLNVPIAEVPVNWTEIPGSKLSPVEAALQMLRDVLRIRIGYMLGFWKIDRTLYRD
;
A
#
# COMPACT_ATOMS: atom_id res chain seq x y z
N MET A 1 -5.79 12.19 60.90
CA MET A 1 -7.22 12.49 61.12
C MET A 1 -7.86 12.63 59.74
N SER A 2 -8.46 11.53 59.27
CA SER A 2 -9.91 11.33 59.05
C SER A 2 -10.37 11.85 57.68
N LYS A 3 -10.55 10.97 56.68
CA LYS A 3 -11.80 10.27 56.28
C LYS A 3 -12.17 10.85 54.90
N GLY A 4 -12.47 10.13 53.82
CA GLY A 4 -13.05 8.80 53.67
C GLY A 4 -14.44 8.93 53.04
N SER A 5 -14.53 8.69 51.72
CA SER A 5 -15.66 8.13 50.93
C SER A 5 -17.04 8.86 50.97
N PRO A 6 -18.05 8.56 50.09
CA PRO A 6 -18.17 7.37 49.24
C PRO A 6 -18.70 7.53 47.79
N LEU A 7 -18.48 6.43 47.07
CA LEU A 7 -19.22 5.97 45.89
C LEU A 7 -20.73 5.88 46.14
N THR A 8 -21.52 6.08 45.09
CA THR A 8 -22.87 5.51 44.97
C THR A 8 -22.96 4.67 43.69
N SER A 9 -23.56 3.50 43.86
CA SER A 9 -23.90 2.49 42.85
C SER A 9 -25.40 2.29 42.89
N ALA A 10 -26.07 2.25 41.73
CA ALA A 10 -27.35 1.58 41.47
C ALA A 10 -27.57 1.60 39.94
N GLU A 11 -27.51 0.45 39.24
CA GLU A 11 -28.64 -0.46 38.93
C GLU A 11 -29.73 0.20 38.05
N ALA A 12 -30.42 -0.42 37.09
CA ALA A 12 -30.32 -1.64 36.31
C ALA A 12 -31.52 -1.60 35.32
N ARG A 13 -31.39 -2.25 34.16
CA ARG A 13 -32.46 -2.82 33.27
C ARG A 13 -33.55 -1.91 32.68
N ALA A 14 -33.63 -1.92 31.34
CA ALA A 14 -34.89 -2.18 30.63
C ALA A 14 -34.62 -2.79 29.23
N THR A 15 -35.27 -3.92 28.95
CA THR A 15 -35.17 -4.70 27.70
C THR A 15 -36.57 -4.79 27.06
N LYS A 16 -36.60 -4.84 25.71
CA LYS A 16 -37.67 -5.29 24.78
C LYS A 16 -38.82 -4.32 24.47
N ARG A 17 -38.97 -3.96 23.18
CA ARG A 17 -39.91 -4.62 22.22
C ARG A 17 -39.81 -4.07 20.78
N PHE A 18 -39.79 -5.02 19.85
CA PHE A 18 -40.22 -5.05 18.44
C PHE A 18 -40.88 -3.80 17.81
N VAL A 19 -40.47 -3.45 16.58
CA VAL A 19 -41.38 -3.28 15.43
C VAL A 19 -40.69 -3.76 14.14
N CYS A 20 -41.35 -4.69 13.46
CA CYS A 20 -41.10 -5.14 12.10
C CYS A 20 -42.00 -4.30 11.17
N VAL A 21 -41.46 -3.66 10.13
CA VAL A 21 -42.28 -3.05 9.06
C VAL A 21 -41.73 -3.49 7.71
N ALA A 22 -42.52 -4.31 7.03
CA ALA A 22 -42.46 -4.59 5.61
C ALA A 22 -43.76 -4.07 4.98
N THR A 23 -43.68 -3.31 3.89
CA THR A 23 -44.76 -2.98 2.92
C THR A 23 -44.08 -2.40 1.66
N GLN A 24 -43.98 -3.17 0.56
CA GLN A 24 -44.84 -3.20 -0.66
C GLN A 24 -44.54 -2.09 -1.71
N VAL A 25 -43.93 -2.42 -2.87
CA VAL A 25 -44.51 -2.64 -4.26
C VAL A 25 -44.32 -1.38 -5.16
N PRO A 26 -44.14 -1.40 -6.52
CA PRO A 26 -44.51 -2.42 -7.52
C PRO A 26 -43.50 -2.83 -8.63
N GLN A 27 -43.89 -3.92 -9.30
CA GLN A 27 -43.46 -4.37 -10.63
C GLN A 27 -44.08 -3.53 -11.78
N SER A 28 -43.36 -3.38 -12.89
CA SER A 28 -43.93 -3.32 -14.25
C SER A 28 -42.89 -3.80 -15.30
N ILE A 29 -43.10 -4.98 -15.90
CA ILE A 29 -43.47 -5.25 -17.32
C ILE A 29 -42.26 -5.21 -18.28
N ARG A 30 -41.74 -6.39 -18.71
CA ARG A 30 -41.85 -7.05 -20.06
C ARG A 30 -41.41 -6.13 -21.23
N SER A 31 -40.59 -6.49 -22.21
CA SER A 31 -40.44 -7.76 -22.95
C SER A 31 -39.25 -7.66 -23.93
N ASN A 32 -38.57 -8.79 -24.16
CA ASN A 32 -37.77 -9.14 -25.36
C ASN A 32 -38.72 -9.26 -26.60
N PRO A 33 -38.32 -9.53 -27.88
CA PRO A 33 -37.01 -9.93 -28.41
C PRO A 33 -36.68 -9.48 -29.88
N THR A 34 -35.62 -10.10 -30.45
CA THR A 34 -35.36 -10.44 -31.88
C THR A 34 -34.94 -9.36 -32.91
N GLY A 35 -33.64 -9.38 -33.25
CA GLY A 35 -33.10 -9.91 -34.51
C GLY A 35 -33.47 -9.22 -35.83
N TRP A 36 -32.48 -8.62 -36.51
CA TRP A 36 -32.47 -8.44 -37.96
C TRP A 36 -31.06 -8.66 -38.53
N MET A 37 -31.07 -9.20 -39.73
CA MET A 37 -30.03 -9.81 -40.52
C MET A 37 -29.66 -8.85 -41.67
N THR A 38 -28.46 -9.03 -42.21
CA THR A 38 -28.04 -8.85 -43.63
C THR A 38 -27.64 -7.48 -44.22
N LEU A 39 -26.49 -7.58 -44.93
CA LEU A 39 -26.10 -7.02 -46.24
C LEU A 39 -25.38 -5.65 -46.34
N ILE A 40 -24.17 -5.71 -46.93
CA ILE A 40 -23.59 -5.00 -48.10
C ILE A 40 -22.09 -5.38 -48.08
N GLU A 41 -21.55 -6.31 -48.87
CA GLU A 41 -21.30 -6.37 -50.32
C GLU A 41 -20.15 -5.45 -50.83
N SER A 42 -19.28 -6.07 -51.66
CA SER A 42 -18.22 -5.55 -52.55
C SER A 42 -16.98 -4.88 -51.94
N ASP A 43 -15.79 -5.46 -52.16
CA ASP A 43 -14.97 -5.09 -53.34
C ASP A 43 -13.80 -6.07 -53.56
N GLU A 44 -13.66 -6.54 -54.80
CA GLU A 44 -12.48 -7.26 -55.30
C GLU A 44 -11.52 -6.27 -55.97
N ARG A 45 -10.21 -6.42 -55.75
CA ARG A 45 -9.18 -6.14 -56.77
C ARG A 45 -7.82 -6.78 -56.45
N SER A 46 -7.44 -7.72 -57.32
CA SER A 46 -6.11 -8.02 -57.91
C SER A 46 -4.95 -7.10 -57.51
N THR A 47 -3.70 -7.51 -57.26
CA THR A 47 -2.72 -8.36 -58.00
C THR A 47 -1.44 -8.28 -57.12
N SER A 48 -0.52 -9.24 -56.95
CA SER A 48 0.36 -9.90 -57.91
C SER A 48 1.23 -10.97 -57.19
N MET A 49 1.75 -11.90 -57.99
CA MET A 49 2.63 -13.05 -57.68
C MET A 49 3.90 -12.72 -56.89
N GLU A 50 4.34 -13.67 -56.05
CA GLU A 50 5.67 -14.30 -56.13
C GLU A 50 5.69 -15.63 -55.33
N GLU A 51 6.18 -16.69 -55.98
CA GLU A 51 6.46 -18.04 -55.45
C GLU A 51 7.77 -18.06 -54.65
N MET A 52 7.83 -18.83 -53.55
CA MET A 52 8.69 -20.03 -53.36
C MET A 52 8.91 -20.36 -51.87
N ASP A 53 8.83 -21.67 -51.62
CA ASP A 53 9.52 -22.51 -50.64
C ASP A 53 9.23 -22.44 -49.12
N ASP A 54 8.69 -23.59 -48.70
CA ASP A 54 9.28 -24.54 -47.74
C ASP A 54 8.77 -24.64 -46.29
N THR A 55 8.40 -25.88 -46.00
CA THR A 55 8.54 -26.62 -44.73
C THR A 55 7.54 -26.39 -43.58
N ASN A 56 6.56 -27.30 -43.58
CA ASN A 56 5.95 -27.98 -42.44
C ASN A 56 6.74 -27.95 -41.11
N SER A 57 6.11 -27.47 -40.03
CA SER A 57 6.10 -28.16 -38.73
C SER A 57 5.04 -27.57 -37.80
N VAL A 58 3.85 -28.18 -37.75
CA VAL A 58 2.87 -27.97 -36.69
C VAL A 58 3.10 -29.04 -35.62
N VAL A 59 3.34 -28.57 -34.41
CA VAL A 59 3.40 -29.33 -33.17
C VAL A 59 1.99 -29.81 -32.83
N GLU A 60 1.76 -31.12 -32.90
CA GLU A 60 0.52 -31.75 -32.45
C GLU A 60 0.66 -32.16 -30.98
N GLN A 61 -0.28 -31.68 -30.18
CA GLN A 61 -0.33 -31.77 -28.73
C GLN A 61 -0.94 -33.12 -28.32
N LYS A 62 -0.12 -34.07 -27.84
CA LYS A 62 -0.61 -35.31 -27.23
C LYS A 62 -0.82 -35.13 -25.73
N SER A 63 -2.08 -35.19 -25.30
CA SER A 63 -2.47 -35.42 -23.91
C SER A 63 -2.12 -36.86 -23.50
N LEU A 64 -1.28 -37.01 -22.48
CA LEU A 64 -1.03 -38.28 -21.80
C LEU A 64 -2.18 -38.59 -20.83
N ASP A 65 -2.89 -39.69 -21.08
CA ASP A 65 -3.91 -40.24 -20.19
C ASP A 65 -3.28 -41.37 -19.35
N TRP A 66 -3.12 -41.15 -18.04
CA TRP A 66 -2.31 -41.98 -17.13
C TRP A 66 -3.03 -43.22 -16.58
N ASN A 67 -4.29 -43.48 -16.96
CA ASN A 67 -5.10 -44.55 -16.36
C ASN A 67 -5.02 -45.91 -17.08
N GLU A 68 -4.69 -45.96 -18.38
CA GLU A 68 -4.71 -47.21 -19.16
C GLU A 68 -3.44 -48.06 -19.01
N ASP A 69 -2.28 -47.43 -18.76
CA ASP A 69 -1.01 -48.16 -18.66
C ASP A 69 -0.82 -48.86 -17.30
N PHE A 70 -1.46 -48.37 -16.23
CA PHE A 70 -1.36 -48.97 -14.90
C PHE A 70 -2.16 -50.29 -14.79
N LEU A 71 -3.30 -50.38 -15.51
CA LEU A 71 -4.13 -51.59 -15.55
C LEU A 71 -3.49 -52.71 -16.40
N ARG A 72 -2.69 -52.37 -17.42
CA ARG A 72 -1.98 -53.37 -18.25
C ARG A 72 -0.80 -54.03 -17.52
N ILE A 73 -0.18 -53.35 -16.56
CA ILE A 73 0.92 -53.91 -15.75
C ILE A 73 0.38 -54.87 -14.67
N LEU A 74 -0.80 -54.59 -14.09
CA LEU A 74 -1.43 -55.50 -13.13
C LEU A 74 -1.95 -56.79 -13.79
N LEU A 75 -2.42 -56.73 -15.04
CA LEU A 75 -2.89 -57.90 -15.78
C LEU A 75 -1.76 -58.78 -16.34
N SER A 76 -0.54 -58.26 -16.48
CA SER A 76 0.63 -59.03 -16.94
C SER A 76 1.32 -59.78 -15.80
N VAL A 77 1.29 -59.27 -14.57
CA VAL A 77 1.82 -59.96 -13.39
C VAL A 77 0.96 -61.16 -12.98
N HIS A 78 -0.36 -61.11 -13.18
CA HIS A 78 -1.24 -62.25 -12.86
C HIS A 78 -1.10 -63.43 -13.86
N ARG A 79 -0.57 -63.19 -15.06
CA ARG A 79 -0.50 -64.20 -16.14
C ARG A 79 0.79 -65.03 -16.16
N LEU A 80 1.72 -64.79 -15.23
CA LEU A 80 3.02 -65.47 -15.14
C LEU A 80 3.18 -66.43 -13.95
N SER A 81 2.12 -66.75 -13.21
CA SER A 81 2.20 -67.61 -12.02
C SER A 81 1.27 -68.83 -12.03
N LEU A 82 0.87 -69.33 -13.20
CA LEU A 82 0.09 -70.56 -13.33
C LEU A 82 0.54 -71.36 -14.54
N ASN A 83 1.68 -72.03 -14.39
CA ASN A 83 2.00 -73.18 -15.23
C ASN A 83 2.97 -74.10 -14.48
N ASP A 84 2.46 -74.95 -13.57
CA ASP A 84 3.02 -76.28 -13.38
C ASP A 84 2.07 -77.24 -12.63
N GLN A 85 2.02 -78.48 -13.13
CA GLN A 85 1.65 -79.76 -12.48
C GLN A 85 0.18 -80.15 -12.18
N THR A 86 -0.35 -80.97 -13.11
CA THR A 86 -0.92 -82.34 -12.98
C THR A 86 -1.92 -82.75 -11.87
N ASN A 87 -3.01 -83.38 -12.36
CA ASN A 87 -4.06 -84.21 -11.73
C ASN A 87 -3.70 -85.01 -10.45
N TYR A 88 -4.60 -85.02 -9.44
CA TYR A 88 -5.45 -86.17 -9.02
C TYR A 88 -6.15 -85.88 -7.66
N GLU A 89 -7.44 -86.19 -7.56
CA GLU A 89 -8.26 -86.46 -6.34
C GLU A 89 -8.34 -85.45 -5.18
N LYS A 90 -9.45 -84.68 -5.13
CA LYS A 90 -10.36 -84.50 -3.96
C LYS A 90 -11.35 -83.36 -4.20
N GLU A 91 -12.47 -83.68 -4.84
CA GLU A 91 -13.69 -82.87 -4.76
C GLU A 91 -14.28 -82.97 -3.34
N GLU A 92 -15.01 -81.94 -2.90
CA GLU A 92 -15.76 -81.79 -1.63
C GLU A 92 -15.10 -81.22 -0.36
N LEU A 93 -13.84 -80.76 -0.37
CA LEU A 93 -13.35 -79.83 0.68
C LEU A 93 -12.83 -78.48 0.15
N HIS A 94 -12.65 -78.34 -1.16
CA HIS A 94 -12.06 -77.15 -1.78
C HIS A 94 -13.06 -76.03 -2.09
N SER A 95 -14.37 -76.30 -2.22
CA SER A 95 -15.36 -75.26 -2.57
C SER A 95 -15.66 -74.29 -1.43
N LEU A 96 -15.68 -74.78 -0.18
CA LEU A 96 -15.86 -73.95 1.02
C LEU A 96 -14.58 -73.19 1.40
N HIS A 97 -13.39 -73.76 1.14
CA HIS A 97 -12.12 -73.09 1.41
C HIS A 97 -11.80 -72.02 0.34
N HIS A 98 -12.07 -72.26 -0.95
CA HIS A 98 -11.89 -71.24 -1.98
C HIS A 98 -12.88 -70.08 -1.89
N ALA A 99 -14.14 -70.32 -1.51
CA ALA A 99 -15.10 -69.25 -1.26
C ALA A 99 -14.72 -68.40 -0.03
N ALA A 100 -14.30 -69.05 1.07
CA ALA A 100 -13.90 -68.36 2.31
C ALA A 100 -12.53 -67.68 2.24
N VAL A 101 -11.64 -68.09 1.33
CA VAL A 101 -10.36 -67.42 1.01
C VAL A 101 -10.62 -66.25 0.05
N SER A 102 -11.49 -66.42 -0.95
CA SER A 102 -11.89 -65.34 -1.87
C SER A 102 -12.60 -64.17 -1.17
N GLU A 103 -13.50 -64.44 -0.21
CA GLU A 103 -14.13 -63.38 0.60
C GLU A 103 -13.16 -62.74 1.61
N ARG A 104 -12.21 -63.51 2.17
CA ARG A 104 -11.17 -62.98 3.06
C ARG A 104 -10.18 -62.07 2.32
N ASP A 105 -9.76 -62.45 1.12
CA ASP A 105 -8.87 -61.65 0.29
C ASP A 105 -9.57 -60.38 -0.24
N CYS A 106 -10.88 -60.45 -0.51
CA CYS A 106 -11.69 -59.29 -0.89
C CYS A 106 -11.85 -58.29 0.27
N ASN A 107 -12.14 -58.77 1.49
CA ASN A 107 -12.22 -57.91 2.67
C ASN A 107 -10.85 -57.31 3.04
N THR A 108 -9.76 -58.08 2.92
CA THR A 108 -8.41 -57.58 3.16
C THR A 108 -7.99 -56.53 2.13
N CYS A 109 -8.33 -56.72 0.85
CA CYS A 109 -8.14 -55.69 -0.19
C CYS A 109 -8.98 -54.44 0.08
N ARG A 110 -10.23 -54.59 0.54
CA ARG A 110 -11.10 -53.46 0.89
C ARG A 110 -10.56 -52.70 2.10
N ASP A 111 -10.04 -53.40 3.10
CA ASP A 111 -9.47 -52.78 4.30
C ASP A 111 -8.14 -52.09 3.98
N PHE A 112 -7.31 -52.68 3.12
CA PHE A 112 -6.08 -52.04 2.63
C PHE A 112 -6.37 -50.79 1.80
N THR A 113 -7.34 -50.85 0.88
CA THR A 113 -7.75 -49.67 0.09
C THR A 113 -8.36 -48.59 0.97
N ALA A 114 -9.16 -48.95 1.98
CA ALA A 114 -9.68 -48.01 2.97
C ALA A 114 -8.55 -47.34 3.79
N GLN A 115 -7.54 -48.11 4.22
CA GLN A 115 -6.37 -47.57 4.93
C GLN A 115 -5.56 -46.61 4.04
N VAL A 116 -5.34 -46.95 2.76
CA VAL A 116 -4.64 -46.08 1.82
C VAL A 116 -5.42 -44.78 1.60
N VAL A 117 -6.74 -44.85 1.41
CA VAL A 117 -7.59 -43.66 1.27
C VAL A 117 -7.56 -42.78 2.53
N ASP A 118 -7.58 -43.38 3.72
CA ASP A 118 -7.50 -42.67 4.99
C ASP A 118 -6.15 -41.96 5.17
N VAL A 119 -5.04 -42.65 4.87
CA VAL A 119 -3.70 -42.05 4.88
C VAL A 119 -3.59 -40.90 3.86
N CYS A 120 -4.11 -41.08 2.64
CA CYS A 120 -4.13 -40.02 1.63
C CYS A 120 -4.98 -38.81 2.06
N SER A 121 -6.14 -39.05 2.69
CA SER A 121 -7.00 -38.01 3.24
C SER A 121 -6.30 -37.23 4.35
N HIS A 122 -5.62 -37.91 5.26
CA HIS A 122 -4.83 -37.28 6.32
C HIS A 122 -3.65 -36.48 5.77
N LEU A 123 -2.93 -36.99 4.76
CA LEU A 123 -1.86 -36.26 4.08
C LEU A 123 -2.37 -35.00 3.36
N LEU A 124 -3.52 -35.10 2.68
CA LEU A 124 -4.16 -33.94 2.03
C LEU A 124 -4.63 -32.92 3.06
N GLY A 125 -5.22 -33.37 4.17
CA GLY A 125 -5.60 -32.51 5.29
C GLY A 125 -4.41 -31.79 5.91
N LEU A 126 -3.27 -32.48 6.07
CA LEU A 126 -2.03 -31.89 6.57
C LEU A 126 -1.44 -30.89 5.58
N LEU A 127 -1.44 -31.19 4.27
CA LEU A 127 -1.03 -30.24 3.23
C LEU A 127 -1.91 -28.98 3.24
N LEU A 128 -3.23 -29.13 3.34
CA LEU A 128 -4.16 -28.00 3.43
C LEU A 128 -3.89 -27.17 4.68
N LEU A 129 -3.65 -27.81 5.82
CA LEU A 129 -3.29 -27.12 7.06
C LEU A 129 -1.97 -26.34 6.90
N VAL A 130 -0.95 -26.93 6.29
CA VAL A 130 0.33 -26.26 6.01
C VAL A 130 0.11 -25.03 5.13
N VAL A 131 -0.70 -25.14 4.07
CA VAL A 131 -1.04 -24.01 3.19
C VAL A 131 -1.80 -22.93 3.95
N ILE A 132 -2.77 -23.28 4.80
CA ILE A 132 -3.52 -22.31 5.61
C ILE A 132 -2.60 -21.60 6.60
N VAL A 133 -1.73 -22.33 7.31
CA VAL A 133 -0.76 -21.76 8.25
C VAL A 133 0.22 -20.85 7.52
N ALA A 134 0.76 -21.29 6.37
CA ALA A 134 1.64 -20.49 5.54
C ALA A 134 0.95 -19.21 5.04
N ALA A 135 -0.29 -19.32 4.57
CA ALA A 135 -1.11 -18.18 4.14
C ALA A 135 -1.39 -17.22 5.31
N PHE A 136 -1.67 -17.72 6.51
CA PHE A 136 -1.87 -16.91 7.72
C PHE A 136 -0.58 -16.21 8.16
N VAL A 137 0.56 -16.91 8.17
CA VAL A 137 1.88 -16.31 8.46
C VAL A 137 2.25 -15.27 7.41
N TYR A 138 1.97 -15.54 6.14
CA TYR A 138 2.20 -14.60 5.06
C TYR A 138 1.29 -13.36 5.18
N ALA A 139 0.00 -13.57 5.42
CA ALA A 139 -0.98 -12.50 5.64
C ALA A 139 -0.66 -11.69 6.89
N SER A 140 -0.22 -12.30 7.99
CA SER A 140 0.18 -11.59 9.20
C SER A 140 1.48 -10.80 9.04
N ARG A 141 2.38 -11.18 8.12
CA ARG A 141 3.52 -10.34 7.75
C ARG A 141 3.13 -9.22 6.80
N LEU A 142 2.27 -9.50 5.82
CA LEU A 142 1.75 -8.49 4.90
C LEU A 142 0.87 -7.47 5.60
N PHE A 143 -0.06 -7.87 6.45
CA PHE A 143 -0.98 -6.97 7.14
C PHE A 143 -0.62 -6.79 8.61
N GLY A 144 0.62 -7.11 8.95
CA GLY A 144 1.15 -7.03 10.30
C GLY A 144 0.99 -5.66 10.93
N PRO A 145 1.15 -5.58 12.27
CA PRO A 145 0.93 -4.35 13.02
C PRO A 145 1.77 -3.21 12.45
N LYS A 146 1.24 -1.98 12.57
CA LYS A 146 1.95 -0.76 12.22
C LYS A 146 3.37 -0.84 12.77
N THR A 147 4.36 -0.55 11.93
CA THR A 147 5.72 -0.30 12.44
C THR A 147 5.64 0.78 13.51
N PRO A 148 6.44 0.67 14.59
CA PRO A 148 6.45 1.69 15.63
C PRO A 148 6.74 3.05 14.99
N LEU A 149 6.11 4.11 15.50
CA LEU A 149 6.29 5.45 14.95
C LEU A 149 7.78 5.85 14.91
N TRP A 150 8.55 5.43 15.89
CA TRP A 150 10.00 5.62 15.96
C TRP A 150 10.69 4.47 16.70
N GLU A 151 11.97 4.27 16.42
CA GLU A 151 12.84 3.42 17.25
C GLU A 151 13.37 4.21 18.46
N LYS A 152 13.89 3.52 19.47
CA LYS A 152 14.49 4.16 20.65
C LYS A 152 15.54 5.21 20.20
N ASP A 153 15.60 6.38 20.84
CA ASP A 153 16.52 7.49 20.54
C ASP A 153 16.31 8.23 19.22
N GLU A 154 15.22 7.98 18.49
CA GLU A 154 14.80 8.79 17.32
C GLU A 154 13.91 9.98 17.73
N ASP A 155 13.80 10.27 19.02
CA ASP A 155 13.05 11.38 19.64
C ASP A 155 13.85 12.67 19.81
N VAL A 156 15.10 12.67 19.38
CA VAL A 156 16.03 13.80 19.51
C VAL A 156 16.54 14.29 18.15
N TYR A 157 16.81 15.59 18.04
CA TYR A 157 17.69 16.15 17.01
C TYR A 157 19.02 16.57 17.62
N THR A 158 20.02 16.69 16.75
CA THR A 158 21.29 17.30 17.10
C THR A 158 21.22 18.79 16.75
N SER A 159 21.25 19.67 17.75
CA SER A 159 21.49 21.10 17.55
C SER A 159 22.99 21.36 17.54
N ILE A 160 23.45 22.18 16.60
CA ILE A 160 24.83 22.68 16.56
C ILE A 160 24.80 24.12 17.03
N HIS A 161 25.40 24.37 18.19
CA HIS A 161 25.55 25.71 18.74
C HIS A 161 26.60 26.52 17.95
N ASN A 162 26.57 27.85 18.09
CA ASN A 162 27.50 28.75 17.40
C ASN A 162 28.97 28.48 17.74
N ASP A 163 29.25 27.89 18.91
CA ASP A 163 30.57 27.46 19.38
C ASP A 163 30.99 26.08 18.84
N GLY A 164 30.16 25.45 18.00
CA GLY A 164 30.39 24.13 17.41
C GLY A 164 30.00 22.96 18.31
N ARG A 165 29.49 23.19 19.53
CA ARG A 165 29.03 22.12 20.40
C ARG A 165 27.77 21.46 19.82
N ARG A 166 27.76 20.13 19.85
CA ARG A 166 26.60 19.31 19.49
C ARG A 166 25.82 18.99 20.76
N GLU A 167 24.56 19.37 20.79
CA GLU A 167 23.65 19.03 21.88
C GLU A 167 22.48 18.23 21.31
N LYS A 168 22.06 17.18 22.03
CA LYS A 168 20.86 16.42 21.67
C LYS A 168 19.66 17.03 22.38
N GLN A 169 18.66 17.46 21.62
CA GLN A 169 17.44 18.05 22.12
C GLN A 169 16.24 17.22 21.65
N SER A 170 15.24 17.00 22.50
CA SER A 170 14.03 16.28 22.10
C SER A 170 13.20 17.09 21.12
N PHE A 171 12.64 16.44 20.10
CA PHE A 171 11.71 17.09 19.20
C PHE A 171 10.40 17.45 19.93
N PRO A 172 9.85 18.66 19.72
CA PRO A 172 8.48 18.95 20.06
C PRO A 172 7.59 18.04 19.23
N SER A 173 6.75 17.26 19.90
CA SER A 173 5.85 16.32 19.26
C SER A 173 4.41 16.76 19.42
N PHE A 174 3.67 16.85 18.31
CA PHE A 174 2.23 17.07 18.39
C PHE A 174 1.46 15.85 18.94
N LEU A 175 2.13 14.70 19.11
CA LEU A 175 1.57 13.49 19.71
C LEU A 175 1.80 13.41 21.21
N ALA A 176 2.66 14.26 21.77
CA ALA A 176 2.83 14.33 23.20
C ALA A 176 1.49 14.78 23.82
N HIS A 177 0.75 13.83 24.39
CA HIS A 177 -0.45 14.04 25.20
C HIS A 177 -0.08 14.78 26.49
N SER A 178 0.38 16.01 26.38
CA SER A 178 0.44 16.87 27.54
C SER A 178 -0.93 17.52 27.66
N LYS A 179 -1.69 17.05 28.65
CA LYS A 179 -2.90 17.72 29.16
C LYS A 179 -2.67 19.20 29.54
N ASN A 180 -1.42 19.65 29.53
CA ASN A 180 -0.97 21.00 29.85
C ASN A 180 -0.26 21.71 28.68
N VAL A 181 -0.17 21.14 27.48
CA VAL A 181 0.24 21.91 26.30
C VAL A 181 -1.01 22.59 25.76
N THR A 182 -1.32 23.75 26.32
CA THR A 182 -2.06 24.78 25.58
C THR A 182 -1.42 24.89 24.20
N PRO A 183 -2.20 24.95 23.09
CA PRO A 183 -1.63 25.29 21.79
C PRO A 183 -0.83 26.56 22.03
N SER A 184 0.50 26.47 21.88
CA SER A 184 1.34 27.60 22.28
C SER A 184 0.81 28.80 21.52
N LYS A 185 0.63 29.92 22.22
CA LYS A 185 0.31 31.20 21.61
C LYS A 185 1.33 31.58 20.51
N ASP A 186 2.45 30.85 20.46
CA ASP A 186 3.61 31.00 19.60
C ASP A 186 3.80 29.80 18.63
N LEU A 187 2.73 29.28 18.02
CA LEU A 187 2.90 28.36 16.89
C LEU A 187 3.55 29.11 15.73
N ILE A 188 4.65 28.58 15.21
CA ILE A 188 5.25 29.10 13.98
C ILE A 188 4.27 28.95 12.81
N HIS A 189 4.41 29.78 11.79
CA HIS A 189 3.46 29.77 10.67
C HIS A 189 3.58 28.50 9.83
N LEU A 190 4.81 28.15 9.40
CA LEU A 190 5.08 27.05 8.48
C LEU A 190 6.18 26.11 9.00
N SER A 191 5.93 24.81 8.96
CA SER A 191 6.98 23.79 9.01
C SER A 191 7.13 23.15 7.63
N VAL A 192 8.36 23.08 7.11
CA VAL A 192 8.67 22.32 5.90
C VAL A 192 9.34 21.01 6.31
N VAL A 193 8.83 19.88 5.84
CA VAL A 193 9.39 18.54 6.10
C VAL A 193 9.95 17.98 4.81
N ILE A 194 11.23 17.63 4.84
CA ILE A 194 12.00 17.24 3.67
C ILE A 194 12.59 15.85 3.92
N PRO A 195 12.02 14.77 3.33
CA PRO A 195 12.61 13.45 3.40
C PRO A 195 13.81 13.37 2.47
N ALA A 196 14.96 12.91 2.98
CA ALA A 196 16.20 12.78 2.22
C ALA A 196 16.79 11.37 2.40
N TYR A 197 17.18 10.75 1.29
CA TYR A 197 17.92 9.49 1.30
C TYR A 197 18.94 9.46 0.16
N ASP A 198 20.21 9.51 0.52
CA ASP A 198 21.34 9.63 -0.40
C ASP A 198 21.21 10.81 -1.39
N GLU A 199 20.96 12.01 -0.85
CA GLU A 199 20.66 13.27 -1.56
C GLU A 199 21.76 14.33 -1.42
N GLU A 200 22.99 13.96 -1.09
CA GLU A 200 24.07 14.93 -0.78
C GLU A 200 24.31 15.99 -1.88
N GLN A 201 24.01 15.64 -3.14
CA GLN A 201 24.20 16.51 -4.30
C GLN A 201 22.98 17.37 -4.64
N ARG A 202 21.76 16.86 -4.42
CA ARG A 202 20.51 17.54 -4.84
C ARG A 202 19.92 18.40 -3.73
N LEU A 203 20.09 17.97 -2.48
CA LEU A 203 19.60 18.69 -1.30
C LEU A 203 20.08 20.16 -1.25
N PRO A 204 21.36 20.51 -1.54
CA PRO A 204 21.81 21.90 -1.48
C PRO A 204 21.04 22.84 -2.42
N VAL A 205 20.82 22.42 -3.67
CA VAL A 205 20.14 23.23 -4.69
C VAL A 205 18.71 23.53 -4.27
N MET A 206 18.01 22.51 -3.76
CA MET A 206 16.66 22.66 -3.23
C MET A 206 16.64 23.57 -1.99
N MET A 207 17.59 23.38 -1.05
CA MET A 207 17.68 24.18 0.17
C MET A 207 17.96 25.66 -0.11
N GLU A 208 18.81 25.98 -1.08
CA GLU A 208 19.07 27.37 -1.48
C GLU A 208 17.81 28.07 -2.01
N GLU A 209 17.04 27.39 -2.86
CA GLU A 209 15.78 27.93 -3.39
C GLU A 209 14.72 28.07 -2.30
N ALA A 210 14.55 27.06 -1.45
CA ALA A 210 13.64 27.07 -0.32
C ALA A 210 13.95 28.21 0.65
N LEU A 211 15.21 28.33 1.10
CA LEU A 211 15.65 29.39 2.01
C LEU A 211 15.50 30.78 1.38
N GLY A 212 15.78 30.90 0.07
CA GLY A 212 15.56 32.13 -0.69
C GLY A 212 14.11 32.60 -0.64
N HIS A 213 13.17 31.68 -0.94
CA HIS A 213 11.74 31.97 -0.89
C HIS A 213 11.26 32.30 0.52
N LEU A 214 11.59 31.46 1.51
CA LEU A 214 11.12 31.62 2.90
C LEU A 214 11.64 32.92 3.53
N LYS A 215 12.92 33.27 3.33
CA LYS A 215 13.48 34.55 3.79
C LYS A 215 12.84 35.73 3.08
N SER A 216 12.56 35.63 1.79
CA SER A 216 11.86 36.66 1.03
C SER A 216 10.44 36.89 1.58
N ARG A 217 9.69 35.82 1.87
CA ARG A 217 8.36 35.89 2.49
C ARG A 217 8.42 36.51 3.88
N GLN A 218 9.37 36.11 4.72
CA GLN A 218 9.56 36.67 6.06
C GLN A 218 9.91 38.18 6.04
N ARG A 219 10.67 38.65 5.04
CA ARG A 219 10.94 40.09 4.86
C ARG A 219 9.67 40.87 4.49
N LYS A 220 8.76 40.26 3.74
CA LYS A 220 7.48 40.87 3.33
C LYS A 220 6.44 40.85 4.44
N ASP A 221 6.44 39.81 5.27
CA ASP A 221 5.53 39.62 6.40
C ASP A 221 6.34 39.23 7.66
N PRO A 222 6.60 40.16 8.59
CA PRO A 222 7.34 39.88 9.81
C PRO A 222 6.69 38.82 10.73
N ASN A 223 5.38 38.57 10.58
CA ASN A 223 4.68 37.53 11.34
C ASN A 223 4.86 36.14 10.72
N PHE A 224 5.38 36.06 9.49
CA PHE A 224 5.67 34.80 8.82
C PHE A 224 6.95 34.17 9.41
N SER A 225 6.74 33.23 10.32
CA SER A 225 7.77 32.39 10.92
C SER A 225 7.79 31.01 10.28
N TRP A 226 8.98 30.45 10.08
CA TRP A 226 9.13 29.17 9.40
C TRP A 226 10.22 28.31 10.04
N GLU A 227 10.11 27.01 9.82
CA GLU A 227 11.17 26.05 10.08
C GLU A 227 11.27 25.03 8.94
N ILE A 228 12.42 24.38 8.82
CA ILE A 228 12.68 23.24 7.96
C ILE A 228 13.14 22.08 8.85
N ILE A 229 12.55 20.92 8.64
CA ILE A 229 12.93 19.64 9.25
C ILE A 229 13.41 18.74 8.12
N ILE A 230 14.71 18.52 8.05
CA ILE A 230 15.32 17.57 7.13
C ILE A 230 15.32 16.21 7.82
N VAL A 231 14.67 15.23 7.22
CA VAL A 231 14.62 13.85 7.72
C VAL A 231 15.53 12.99 6.87
N ASP A 232 16.73 12.73 7.39
CA ASP A 232 17.64 11.77 6.78
C ASP A 232 17.17 10.34 7.11
N ASP A 233 16.69 9.63 6.10
CA ASP A 233 16.16 8.27 6.17
C ASP A 233 17.29 7.21 6.20
N GLY A 234 18.31 7.43 7.02
CA GLY A 234 19.45 6.53 7.18
C GLY A 234 20.34 6.43 5.95
N SER A 235 20.67 7.59 5.35
CA SER A 235 21.57 7.70 4.19
C SER A 235 22.95 7.08 4.45
N LYS A 236 23.59 6.63 3.37
CA LYS A 236 24.96 6.09 3.36
C LYS A 236 25.99 7.09 2.84
N ASP A 237 25.53 8.17 2.22
CA ASP A 237 26.36 9.26 1.73
C ASP A 237 26.47 10.40 2.77
N LYS A 238 26.90 11.60 2.35
CA LYS A 238 27.08 12.76 3.24
C LYS A 238 25.80 13.58 3.47
N THR A 239 24.62 13.07 3.16
CA THR A 239 23.33 13.79 3.32
C THR A 239 23.16 14.37 4.73
N SER A 240 23.44 13.59 5.78
CA SER A 240 23.42 14.08 7.16
C SER A 240 24.38 15.23 7.41
N GLU A 241 25.60 15.17 6.88
CA GLU A 241 26.62 16.21 7.08
C GLU A 241 26.21 17.52 6.40
N VAL A 242 25.74 17.43 5.15
CA VAL A 242 25.21 18.56 4.38
C VAL A 242 24.02 19.20 5.10
N SER A 243 23.09 18.38 5.60
CA SER A 243 21.92 18.85 6.35
C SER A 243 22.31 19.60 7.63
N LEU A 244 23.30 19.08 8.37
CA LEU A 244 23.81 19.70 9.58
C LEU A 244 24.53 21.04 9.31
N ALA A 245 25.16 21.20 8.15
CA ALA A 245 25.75 22.48 7.75
C ALA A 245 24.68 23.58 7.64
N TYR A 246 23.52 23.29 7.06
CA TYR A 246 22.38 24.23 7.02
C TYR A 246 21.82 24.52 8.41
N SER A 247 21.74 23.52 9.29
CA SER A 247 21.33 23.73 10.69
C SER A 247 22.28 24.67 11.43
N LYS A 248 23.59 24.53 11.21
CA LYS A 248 24.61 25.44 11.77
C LYS A 248 24.50 26.85 11.20
N GLN A 249 24.23 26.98 9.91
CA GLN A 249 24.13 28.28 9.22
C GLN A 249 22.88 29.07 9.62
N GLU A 250 21.72 28.42 9.65
CA GLU A 250 20.43 29.08 9.89
C GLU A 250 20.00 29.09 11.37
N GLY A 251 20.69 28.30 12.19
CA GLY A 251 20.35 28.05 13.59
C GLY A 251 19.36 26.89 13.75
N SER A 252 19.51 26.17 14.86
CA SER A 252 18.68 24.98 15.18
C SER A 252 17.20 25.31 15.42
N ASP A 253 16.85 26.58 15.54
CA ASP A 253 15.46 27.03 15.65
C ASP A 253 14.77 27.15 14.28
N ARG A 254 15.52 27.25 13.18
CA ARG A 254 14.99 27.34 11.82
C ARG A 254 15.22 26.08 11.00
N VAL A 255 16.37 25.42 11.16
CA VAL A 255 16.69 24.20 10.41
C VAL A 255 17.09 23.10 11.40
N ARG A 256 16.32 22.01 11.41
CA ARG A 256 16.52 20.85 12.28
C ARG A 256 16.74 19.60 11.44
N VAL A 257 17.62 18.73 11.91
CA VAL A 257 17.97 17.48 11.24
C VAL A 257 17.54 16.31 12.11
N LEU A 258 16.73 15.43 11.52
CA LEU A 258 16.28 14.19 12.11
C LEU A 258 16.91 13.02 11.34
N THR A 259 17.83 12.31 11.95
CA THR A 259 18.49 11.15 11.34
C THR A 259 17.86 9.87 11.86
N LEU A 260 17.31 9.06 10.95
CA LEU A 260 16.75 7.75 11.27
C LEU A 260 17.84 6.69 11.32
N LYS A 261 17.66 5.67 12.16
CA LYS A 261 18.66 4.61 12.35
C LYS A 261 18.84 3.72 11.11
N LYS A 262 17.78 3.58 10.33
CA LYS A 262 17.75 2.77 9.11
C LYS A 262 16.78 3.37 8.12
N ASN A 263 16.97 3.05 6.86
CA ASN A 263 16.03 3.42 5.81
C ASN A 263 14.66 2.74 5.99
N ARG A 264 13.64 3.55 6.26
CA ARG A 264 12.23 3.15 6.35
C ARG A 264 11.48 3.42 5.06
N GLY A 265 11.98 4.33 4.23
CA GLY A 265 11.36 4.83 3.02
C GLY A 265 10.71 6.19 3.23
N LYS A 266 10.37 6.85 2.11
CA LYS A 266 9.78 8.19 2.07
C LYS A 266 8.58 8.37 3.01
N GLY A 267 7.61 7.46 2.97
CA GLY A 267 6.45 7.49 3.87
C GLY A 267 6.81 7.32 5.34
N GLY A 268 7.81 6.50 5.67
CA GLY A 268 8.33 6.33 7.02
C GLY A 268 9.05 7.58 7.55
N ALA A 269 9.91 8.17 6.71
CA ALA A 269 10.59 9.42 7.00
C ALA A 269 9.60 10.57 7.22
N LEU A 270 8.61 10.72 6.33
CA LEU A 270 7.56 11.73 6.46
C LEU A 270 6.68 11.50 7.69
N ARG A 271 6.25 10.25 7.92
CA ARG A 271 5.50 9.89 9.12
C ARG A 271 6.21 10.34 10.39
N ARG A 272 7.53 10.19 10.45
CA ARG A 272 8.32 10.67 11.58
C ARG A 272 8.46 12.20 11.58
N GLY A 273 8.92 12.78 10.48
CA GLY A 273 9.18 14.22 10.36
C GLY A 273 7.96 15.08 10.69
N PHE A 274 6.78 14.68 10.22
CA PHE A 274 5.54 15.38 10.51
C PHE A 274 5.26 15.44 12.00
N THR A 275 5.49 14.35 12.75
CA THR A 275 5.25 14.36 14.21
C THR A 275 6.11 15.37 14.97
N CYS A 276 7.23 15.80 14.39
CA CYS A 276 8.21 16.70 15.00
C CYS A 276 7.96 18.21 14.69
N THR A 277 6.88 18.52 13.98
CA THR A 277 6.58 19.87 13.48
C THR A 277 5.98 20.79 14.53
N ARG A 278 6.32 22.09 14.45
CA ARG A 278 5.77 23.16 15.29
C ARG A 278 4.75 24.04 14.57
N GLY A 279 4.67 23.95 13.24
CA GLY A 279 3.92 24.88 12.39
C GLY A 279 2.42 24.68 12.40
N LYS A 280 1.68 25.79 12.20
CA LYS A 280 0.24 25.79 11.92
C LYS A 280 -0.07 25.10 10.59
N LEU A 281 0.79 25.36 9.60
CA LEU A 281 0.82 24.67 8.33
C LEU A 281 2.07 23.80 8.24
N VAL A 282 1.95 22.65 7.59
CA VAL A 282 3.04 21.72 7.36
C VAL A 282 3.13 21.41 5.87
N LEU A 283 4.24 21.80 5.25
CA LEU A 283 4.55 21.54 3.85
C LEU A 283 5.47 20.32 3.75
N MET A 284 5.11 19.35 2.94
CA MET A 284 6.01 18.33 2.42
C MET A 284 6.67 18.86 1.15
N ALA A 285 7.99 18.71 1.02
CA ALA A 285 8.74 19.00 -0.20
C ALA A 285 9.82 17.94 -0.44
N ASP A 286 10.03 17.54 -1.70
CA ASP A 286 11.06 16.55 -2.06
C ASP A 286 12.46 17.17 -2.02
N ALA A 287 13.46 16.36 -1.61
CA ALA A 287 14.84 16.80 -1.48
C ALA A 287 15.55 17.12 -2.80
N ASP A 288 14.96 16.73 -3.93
CA ASP A 288 15.56 16.89 -5.26
C ASP A 288 15.34 18.27 -5.89
N GLY A 289 14.46 19.10 -5.31
CA GLY A 289 14.15 20.43 -5.83
C GLY A 289 13.34 20.42 -7.13
N ALA A 290 12.64 19.31 -7.43
CA ALA A 290 11.84 19.20 -8.64
C ALA A 290 10.67 20.19 -8.68
N THR A 291 10.11 20.58 -7.52
CA THR A 291 9.07 21.61 -7.40
C THR A 291 9.64 22.94 -6.91
N LYS A 292 9.10 24.07 -7.40
CA LYS A 292 9.52 25.41 -6.97
C LYS A 292 8.81 25.84 -5.70
N PHE A 293 9.53 26.41 -4.73
CA PHE A 293 8.93 26.91 -3.49
C PHE A 293 8.06 28.14 -3.72
N SER A 294 8.20 28.86 -4.82
CA SER A 294 7.26 29.93 -5.20
C SER A 294 5.81 29.42 -5.31
N ASP A 295 5.60 28.13 -5.57
CA ASP A 295 4.27 27.52 -5.63
C ASP A 295 3.61 27.38 -4.26
N TYR A 296 4.37 27.44 -3.17
CA TYR A 296 3.84 27.44 -1.80
C TYR A 296 2.78 28.53 -1.62
N ASP A 297 2.98 29.72 -2.19
CA ASP A 297 2.04 30.84 -2.03
C ASP A 297 0.65 30.49 -2.58
N ARG A 298 0.59 29.76 -3.71
CA ARG A 298 -0.66 29.28 -4.31
C ARG A 298 -1.31 28.17 -3.47
N LEU A 299 -0.51 27.27 -2.91
CA LEU A 299 -1.00 26.23 -2.00
C LEU A 299 -1.56 26.85 -0.72
N GLU A 300 -0.88 27.84 -0.15
CA GLU A 300 -1.30 28.58 1.04
C GLU A 300 -2.62 29.32 0.79
N GLU A 301 -2.74 30.04 -0.33
CA GLU A 301 -3.98 30.71 -0.73
C GLU A 301 -5.12 29.69 -0.86
N LYS A 302 -4.88 28.56 -1.54
CA LYS A 302 -5.90 27.52 -1.69
C LYS A 302 -6.29 26.92 -0.35
N MET A 303 -5.33 26.70 0.55
CA MET A 303 -5.58 26.18 1.90
C MET A 303 -6.56 27.07 2.66
N ARG A 304 -6.36 28.40 2.62
CA ARG A 304 -7.26 29.37 3.27
C ARG A 304 -8.70 29.25 2.78
N SER A 305 -8.91 28.91 1.51
CA SER A 305 -10.25 28.76 0.91
C SER A 305 -10.95 27.43 1.19
N ILE A 306 -10.20 26.36 1.48
CA ILE A 306 -10.76 25.00 1.59
C ILE A 306 -10.75 24.44 3.00
N GLN A 307 -9.92 24.98 3.90
CA GLN A 307 -9.87 24.48 5.26
C GLN A 307 -11.20 24.74 5.98
N THR A 308 -11.64 23.75 6.75
CA THR A 308 -12.83 23.84 7.61
C THR A 308 -12.43 23.38 8.99
N GLU A 309 -12.72 24.19 10.02
CA GLU A 309 -12.37 23.87 11.42
C GLU A 309 -10.87 23.51 11.57
N ASP A 310 -9.98 24.31 10.98
CA ASP A 310 -8.52 24.09 10.96
C ASP A 310 -8.06 22.74 10.35
N VAL A 311 -8.92 22.09 9.55
CA VAL A 311 -8.62 20.85 8.81
C VAL A 311 -8.63 21.14 7.30
N GLY A 312 -7.58 20.71 6.61
CA GLY A 312 -7.41 20.89 5.16
C GLY A 312 -6.12 20.25 4.63
N PHE A 313 -6.20 19.80 3.37
CA PHE A 313 -5.10 19.20 2.62
C PHE A 313 -5.08 19.75 1.20
N VAL A 314 -4.00 20.43 0.81
CA VAL A 314 -3.77 20.89 -0.56
C VAL A 314 -2.60 20.13 -1.18
N ALA A 315 -2.86 19.43 -2.28
CA ALA A 315 -1.85 18.73 -3.05
C ALA A 315 -1.39 19.56 -4.26
N GLY A 316 -0.08 19.68 -4.46
CA GLY A 316 0.46 20.08 -5.75
C GLY A 316 0.08 19.06 -6.83
N SER A 317 -0.07 19.51 -8.07
CA SER A 317 -0.49 18.65 -9.18
C SER A 317 0.29 18.95 -10.45
N ARG A 318 0.88 17.89 -11.02
CA ARG A 318 1.58 17.90 -12.32
C ARG A 318 0.65 17.51 -13.48
N ALA A 319 -0.64 17.31 -13.21
CA ALA A 319 -1.59 16.80 -14.20
C ALA A 319 -1.66 17.65 -15.48
N HIS A 320 -1.47 18.97 -15.37
CA HIS A 320 -1.42 19.88 -16.51
C HIS A 320 -0.21 19.59 -17.42
N LEU A 321 0.98 19.36 -16.85
CA LEU A 321 2.18 18.96 -17.59
C LEU A 321 2.03 17.58 -18.24
N GLN A 322 1.33 16.67 -17.57
CA GLN A 322 1.05 15.34 -18.13
C GLN A 322 0.13 15.43 -19.34
N GLN A 323 -0.88 16.31 -19.33
CA GLN A 323 -1.76 16.51 -20.49
C GLN A 323 -0.98 17.00 -21.71
N GLU A 324 -0.07 17.96 -21.52
CA GLU A 324 0.83 18.45 -22.57
C GLU A 324 1.76 17.34 -23.09
N ALA A 325 2.34 16.54 -22.19
CA ALA A 325 3.25 15.45 -22.57
C ALA A 325 2.53 14.26 -23.24
N VAL A 326 1.31 13.92 -22.82
CA VAL A 326 0.51 12.83 -23.40
C VAL A 326 0.13 13.14 -24.85
N ALA A 327 -0.12 14.41 -25.18
CA ALA A 327 -0.36 14.84 -26.56
C ALA A 327 0.79 14.50 -27.52
N GLN A 328 1.99 14.19 -27.01
CA GLN A 328 3.19 13.90 -27.80
C GLN A 328 3.69 12.44 -27.69
N ARG A 329 2.95 11.52 -27.06
CA ARG A 329 3.42 10.14 -26.74
C ARG A 329 2.75 9.04 -27.58
N SER A 330 3.42 7.89 -27.67
CA SER A 330 2.91 6.70 -28.37
C SER A 330 1.65 6.13 -27.73
N PHE A 331 0.73 5.63 -28.56
CA PHE A 331 -0.59 5.12 -28.17
C PHE A 331 -0.55 4.07 -27.04
N PHE A 332 0.40 3.12 -27.09
CA PHE A 332 0.52 2.06 -26.10
C PHE A 332 0.87 2.58 -24.69
N ARG A 333 1.75 3.58 -24.61
CA ARG A 333 2.12 4.21 -23.32
C ARG A 333 0.95 4.98 -22.73
N THR A 334 0.12 5.59 -23.57
CA THR A 334 -1.12 6.26 -23.17
C THR A 334 -2.14 5.27 -22.60
N ILE A 335 -2.31 4.09 -23.23
CA ILE A 335 -3.17 3.02 -22.70
C ILE A 335 -2.71 2.55 -21.31
N LEU A 336 -1.42 2.26 -21.15
CA LEU A 336 -0.88 1.81 -19.86
C LEU A 336 -1.09 2.86 -18.75
N MET A 337 -0.88 4.14 -19.07
CA MET A 337 -1.12 5.24 -18.15
C MET A 337 -2.60 5.32 -17.75
N HIS A 338 -3.53 5.30 -18.71
CA HIS A 338 -4.97 5.33 -18.41
C HIS A 338 -5.43 4.08 -17.65
N GLY A 339 -4.89 2.90 -17.96
CA GLY A 339 -5.14 1.67 -17.22
C GLY A 339 -4.68 1.75 -15.77
N PHE A 340 -3.52 2.34 -15.52
CA PHE A 340 -3.04 2.60 -14.17
C PHE A 340 -3.92 3.59 -13.41
N HIS A 341 -4.33 4.70 -14.04
CA HIS A 341 -5.27 5.65 -13.42
C HIS A 341 -6.64 5.03 -13.15
N PHE A 342 -7.15 4.20 -14.06
CA PHE A 342 -8.39 3.46 -13.86
C PHE A 342 -8.27 2.50 -12.66
N PHE A 343 -7.17 1.75 -12.59
CA PHE A 343 -6.87 0.87 -11.46
C PHE A 343 -6.82 1.65 -10.13
N LEU A 344 -6.10 2.77 -10.09
CA LEU A 344 -6.04 3.61 -8.89
C LEU A 344 -7.41 4.17 -8.49
N ASN A 345 -8.22 4.64 -9.45
CA ASN A 345 -9.57 5.14 -9.20
C ASN A 345 -10.53 4.04 -8.71
N ALA A 346 -10.36 2.81 -9.20
CA ALA A 346 -11.18 1.67 -8.80
C ALA A 346 -10.79 1.13 -7.41
N VAL A 347 -9.48 1.11 -7.11
CA VAL A 347 -8.93 0.37 -5.97
C VAL A 347 -8.60 1.28 -4.79
N ALA A 348 -8.18 2.52 -5.02
CA ALA A 348 -7.60 3.35 -3.97
C ALA A 348 -8.37 4.65 -3.72
N VAL A 349 -8.28 5.63 -4.61
CA VAL A 349 -8.67 7.03 -4.33
C VAL A 349 -9.36 7.65 -5.54
N ARG A 350 -10.38 8.47 -5.30
CA ARG A 350 -11.16 9.14 -6.36
C ARG A 350 -11.01 10.65 -6.29
N GLY A 351 -11.09 11.34 -7.41
CA GLY A 351 -11.19 12.81 -7.44
C GLY A 351 -9.87 13.57 -7.19
N VAL A 352 -8.73 12.88 -7.16
CA VAL A 352 -7.39 13.51 -7.17
C VAL A 352 -6.65 13.04 -8.42
N LYS A 353 -6.22 13.98 -9.27
CA LYS A 353 -5.58 13.68 -10.55
C LYS A 353 -4.12 13.26 -10.39
N ASP A 354 -3.36 13.98 -9.56
CA ASP A 354 -1.96 13.66 -9.25
C ASP A 354 -1.79 13.30 -7.78
N THR A 355 -1.81 11.99 -7.50
CA THR A 355 -1.67 11.49 -6.14
C THR A 355 -0.23 11.57 -5.63
N GLN A 356 0.76 11.58 -6.53
CA GLN A 356 2.18 11.31 -6.20
C GLN A 356 3.06 12.56 -6.31
N CYS A 357 2.49 13.76 -6.37
CA CYS A 357 3.28 14.98 -6.27
C CYS A 357 3.90 15.11 -4.88
N GLY A 358 5.20 15.37 -4.82
CA GLY A 358 5.94 15.52 -3.57
C GLY A 358 5.79 16.86 -2.86
N PHE A 359 4.93 17.76 -3.37
CA PHE A 359 4.70 19.09 -2.83
C PHE A 359 3.27 19.21 -2.30
N LYS A 360 3.10 19.07 -0.98
CA LYS A 360 1.77 18.92 -0.35
C LYS A 360 1.70 19.71 0.96
N LEU A 361 0.65 20.52 1.11
CA LEU A 361 0.43 21.37 2.27
C LEU A 361 -0.72 20.83 3.13
N PHE A 362 -0.50 20.75 4.43
CA PHE A 362 -1.46 20.24 5.41
C PHE A 362 -1.64 21.26 6.54
N THR A 363 -2.84 21.32 7.11
CA THR A 363 -2.97 21.95 8.43
C THR A 363 -2.36 21.06 9.51
N ARG A 364 -1.94 21.64 10.64
CA ARG A 364 -1.40 20.88 11.76
C ARG A 364 -2.35 19.80 12.26
N GLN A 365 -3.65 20.10 12.32
CA GLN A 365 -4.67 19.12 12.73
C GLN A 365 -4.78 17.97 11.72
N THR A 366 -4.77 18.28 10.43
CA THR A 366 -4.74 17.26 9.36
C THR A 366 -3.50 16.36 9.51
N SER A 367 -2.34 16.95 9.75
CA SER A 367 -1.10 16.21 10.00
C SER A 367 -1.20 15.24 11.19
N ARG A 368 -1.83 15.67 12.30
CA ARG A 368 -2.09 14.83 13.49
C ARG A 368 -3.02 13.65 13.18
N MET A 369 -4.00 13.85 12.31
CA MET A 369 -4.96 12.81 11.95
C MET A 369 -4.37 11.77 10.99
N LEU A 370 -3.59 12.22 10.00
CA LEU A 370 -3.20 11.38 8.87
C LEU A 370 -1.91 10.60 9.13
N PHE A 371 -0.82 11.27 9.49
CA PHE A 371 0.51 10.65 9.52
C PHE A 371 0.65 9.52 10.55
N PRO A 372 0.12 9.63 11.79
CA PRO A 372 0.17 8.52 12.74
C PRO A 372 -0.58 7.27 12.26
N ASN A 373 -1.57 7.48 11.38
CA ASN A 373 -2.40 6.42 10.80
C ASN A 373 -1.81 5.75 9.55
N LEU A 374 -0.71 6.26 8.99
CA LEU A 374 -0.02 5.62 7.87
C LEU A 374 0.56 4.24 8.25
N HIS A 375 0.44 3.28 7.33
CA HIS A 375 1.03 1.94 7.41
C HIS A 375 2.12 1.73 6.37
N VAL A 376 1.96 2.34 5.19
CA VAL A 376 2.93 2.22 4.09
C VAL A 376 4.06 3.22 4.29
N GLU A 377 5.28 2.72 4.40
CA GLU A 377 6.48 3.55 4.61
C GLU A 377 7.19 3.92 3.30
N ARG A 378 6.79 3.33 2.17
CA ARG A 378 7.45 3.49 0.86
C ARG A 378 6.62 4.39 -0.05
N TRP A 379 6.80 4.29 -1.37
CA TRP A 379 6.25 5.21 -2.36
C TRP A 379 4.72 5.30 -2.42
N ALA A 380 3.99 4.23 -2.08
CA ALA A 380 2.53 4.25 -2.11
C ALA A 380 1.90 4.94 -0.89
N PHE A 381 2.70 5.53 0.02
CA PHE A 381 2.18 6.24 1.19
C PHE A 381 1.23 7.38 0.81
N ASP A 382 1.49 8.07 -0.31
CA ASP A 382 0.66 9.17 -0.80
C ASP A 382 -0.78 8.72 -1.11
N ILE A 383 -0.90 7.50 -1.65
CA ILE A 383 -2.19 6.90 -1.96
C ILE A 383 -2.93 6.56 -0.66
N GLU A 384 -2.23 6.00 0.32
CA GLU A 384 -2.80 5.77 1.65
C GLU A 384 -3.21 7.09 2.32
N LEU A 385 -2.39 8.14 2.18
CA LEU A 385 -2.61 9.45 2.77
C LEU A 385 -3.91 10.09 2.26
N ILE A 386 -4.12 10.06 0.94
CA ILE A 386 -5.35 10.55 0.32
C ILE A 386 -6.55 9.67 0.72
N LEU A 387 -6.39 8.35 0.77
CA LEU A 387 -7.45 7.44 1.25
C LEU A 387 -7.87 7.76 2.69
N LEU A 388 -6.91 7.99 3.58
CA LEU A 388 -7.15 8.38 4.97
C LEU A 388 -7.87 9.73 5.04
N ALA A 389 -7.40 10.73 4.29
CA ALA A 389 -8.03 12.04 4.21
C ALA A 389 -9.50 11.93 3.77
N GLN A 390 -9.80 11.13 2.73
CA GLN A 390 -11.17 10.89 2.27
C GLN A 390 -12.02 10.18 3.32
N ARG A 391 -11.50 9.16 4.00
CA ARG A 391 -12.22 8.42 5.05
C ARG A 391 -12.49 9.23 6.31
N LEU A 392 -11.68 10.27 6.54
CA LEU A 392 -11.80 11.20 7.65
C LEU A 392 -12.48 12.52 7.23
N ASN A 393 -13.00 12.60 6.00
CA ASN A 393 -13.68 13.78 5.45
C ASN A 393 -12.83 15.07 5.52
N VAL A 394 -11.52 14.95 5.37
CA VAL A 394 -10.61 16.11 5.24
C VAL A 394 -10.87 16.78 3.88
N PRO A 395 -11.10 18.10 3.82
CA PRO A 395 -11.19 18.82 2.56
C PRO A 395 -9.88 18.72 1.76
N ILE A 396 -9.96 18.27 0.51
CA ILE A 396 -8.81 18.12 -0.39
C ILE A 396 -8.95 19.04 -1.59
N ALA A 397 -7.87 19.72 -1.97
CA ALA A 397 -7.76 20.47 -3.22
C ALA A 397 -6.46 20.19 -3.96
N GLU A 398 -6.48 20.33 -5.28
CA GLU A 398 -5.29 20.28 -6.13
C GLU A 398 -4.92 21.69 -6.62
N VAL A 399 -3.62 21.99 -6.63
CA VAL A 399 -3.07 23.24 -7.18
C VAL A 399 -1.99 22.88 -8.22
N PRO A 400 -2.03 23.44 -9.44
CA PRO A 400 -0.97 23.19 -10.42
C PRO A 400 0.37 23.74 -9.93
N VAL A 401 1.43 22.95 -10.00
CA VAL A 401 2.79 23.32 -9.57
C VAL A 401 3.79 23.24 -10.73
N ASN A 402 4.77 24.13 -10.71
CA ASN A 402 5.93 24.08 -11.59
C ASN A 402 6.81 22.91 -11.16
N TRP A 403 6.91 21.91 -12.04
CA TRP A 403 7.69 20.71 -11.79
C TRP A 403 8.67 20.48 -12.94
N THR A 404 9.93 20.21 -12.60
CA THR A 404 10.98 19.87 -13.55
C THR A 404 11.57 18.51 -13.22
N GLU A 405 11.82 17.70 -14.26
CA GLU A 405 12.46 16.41 -14.08
C GLU A 405 13.92 16.58 -13.68
N ILE A 406 14.30 16.06 -12.51
CA ILE A 406 15.66 16.10 -12.00
C ILE A 406 16.32 14.74 -12.25
N PRO A 407 17.41 14.67 -13.05
CA PRO A 407 18.10 13.42 -13.31
C PRO A 407 18.80 12.89 -12.05
N GLY A 408 19.15 11.59 -12.06
CA GLY A 408 19.88 10.95 -10.96
C GLY A 408 19.05 10.07 -10.03
N SER A 409 17.82 9.71 -10.42
CA SER A 409 17.04 8.71 -9.68
C SER A 409 17.77 7.37 -9.64
N LYS A 410 18.00 6.85 -8.43
CA LYS A 410 18.68 5.56 -8.18
C LYS A 410 17.72 4.35 -8.26
N LEU A 411 16.48 4.55 -8.69
CA LEU A 411 15.43 3.54 -8.67
C LEU A 411 15.23 2.90 -10.04
N SER A 412 15.17 1.57 -10.07
CA SER A 412 14.68 0.83 -11.24
C SER A 412 13.19 1.11 -11.46
N PRO A 413 12.79 1.64 -12.64
CA PRO A 413 11.38 1.96 -12.90
C PRO A 413 10.44 0.75 -12.78
N VAL A 414 10.90 -0.44 -13.16
CA VAL A 414 10.10 -1.67 -13.13
C VAL A 414 9.87 -2.15 -11.70
N GLU A 415 10.93 -2.18 -10.89
CA GLU A 415 10.83 -2.56 -9.48
C GLU A 415 9.94 -1.58 -8.71
N ALA A 416 10.09 -0.28 -8.97
CA ALA A 416 9.24 0.75 -8.39
C ALA A 416 7.77 0.55 -8.76
N ALA A 417 7.46 0.20 -10.02
CA ALA A 417 6.10 -0.07 -10.47
C ALA A 417 5.49 -1.32 -9.81
N LEU A 418 6.24 -2.42 -9.73
CA LEU A 418 5.78 -3.65 -9.06
C LEU A 418 5.58 -3.44 -7.55
N GLN A 419 6.49 -2.71 -6.91
CA GLN A 419 6.37 -2.34 -5.50
C GLN A 419 5.12 -1.48 -5.27
N MET A 420 4.89 -0.47 -6.12
CA MET A 420 3.70 0.38 -6.07
C MET A 420 2.41 -0.44 -6.18
N LEU A 421 2.33 -1.34 -7.17
CA LEU A 421 1.16 -2.19 -7.37
C LEU A 421 0.87 -3.04 -6.12
N ARG A 422 1.89 -3.72 -5.59
CA ARG A 422 1.77 -4.53 -4.38
C ARG A 422 1.31 -3.70 -3.19
N ASP A 423 1.89 -2.53 -2.98
CA ASP A 423 1.58 -1.67 -1.84
C ASP A 423 0.15 -1.10 -1.95
N VAL A 424 -0.33 -0.76 -3.16
CA VAL A 424 -1.73 -0.33 -3.38
C VAL A 424 -2.73 -1.46 -3.09
N LEU A 425 -2.45 -2.69 -3.55
CA LEU A 425 -3.29 -3.85 -3.22
C LEU A 425 -3.31 -4.10 -1.71
N ARG A 426 -2.15 -3.97 -1.05
CA ARG A 426 -2.02 -4.08 0.40
C ARG A 426 -2.85 -3.03 1.13
N ILE A 427 -2.84 -1.77 0.66
CA ILE A 427 -3.70 -0.71 1.19
C ILE A 427 -5.17 -1.10 1.09
N ARG A 428 -5.62 -1.51 -0.10
CA ARG A 428 -7.03 -1.86 -0.31
C ARG A 428 -7.46 -3.02 0.57
N ILE A 429 -6.71 -4.12 0.56
CA ILE A 429 -7.05 -5.34 1.29
C ILE A 429 -6.97 -5.11 2.80
N GLY A 430 -5.92 -4.44 3.28
CA GLY A 430 -5.69 -4.18 4.70
C GLY A 430 -6.84 -3.41 5.35
N TYR A 431 -7.34 -2.39 4.65
CA TYR A 431 -8.50 -1.63 5.12
C TYR A 431 -9.84 -2.31 4.86
N MET A 432 -9.99 -3.09 3.78
CA MET A 432 -11.24 -3.80 3.44
C MET A 432 -11.53 -4.94 4.40
N LEU A 433 -10.50 -5.71 4.77
CA LEU A 433 -10.61 -6.84 5.70
C LEU A 433 -10.53 -6.41 7.18
N GLY A 434 -10.34 -5.12 7.45
CA GLY A 434 -10.31 -4.57 8.81
C GLY A 434 -9.01 -4.84 9.59
N PHE A 435 -7.96 -5.34 8.93
CA PHE A 435 -6.63 -5.47 9.54
C PHE A 435 -6.07 -4.11 9.95
N TRP A 436 -6.34 -3.08 9.14
CA TRP A 436 -5.87 -1.72 9.38
C TRP A 436 -7.01 -0.85 9.91
N LYS A 437 -6.81 -0.34 11.12
CA LYS A 437 -7.75 0.52 11.82
C LYS A 437 -7.25 1.97 11.81
N ILE A 438 -8.20 2.88 11.61
CA ILE A 438 -7.96 4.31 11.68
C ILE A 438 -8.27 4.74 13.11
N ASP A 439 -7.26 5.25 13.81
CA ASP A 439 -7.46 5.87 15.11
C ASP A 439 -8.12 7.25 14.92
N ARG A 440 -9.40 7.31 15.26
CA ARG A 440 -10.22 8.53 15.18
C ARG A 440 -10.11 9.39 16.44
N THR A 441 -9.46 8.93 17.50
CA THR A 441 -9.28 9.74 18.72
C THR A 441 -8.36 10.93 18.46
N LEU A 442 -7.43 10.80 17.52
CA LEU A 442 -6.55 11.87 17.03
C LEU A 442 -7.28 13.01 16.30
N TYR A 443 -8.60 12.89 16.08
CA TYR A 443 -9.45 13.89 15.43
C TYR A 443 -10.00 14.95 16.39
N ARG A 444 -10.15 14.61 17.68
CA ARG A 444 -10.82 15.46 18.68
C ARG A 444 -9.87 15.73 19.84
N ASP A 445 -9.47 17.00 19.97
CA ASP A 445 -9.21 17.60 21.28
C ASP A 445 -10.45 18.39 21.70
#